data_AF-A0A5X6ESZ2-F1
#
_entry.id   AF-A0A5X6ESZ2-F1
#
_cell.length_a   1.000
_cell.length_b   1.000
_cell.length_c   1.000
_cell.angle_alpha   90.00
_cell.angle_beta   90.00
_cell.angle_gamma   90.00
#
_symmetry.space_group_name_H-M   'P 1'
#
loop_
_entity.id
_entity.type
_entity.pdbx_description
1 polymer ?
#
loop_
_entity_poly.entity_id
_entity_poly.type
_entity_poly.pdbx_seq_one_letter_code
_entity_poly.pdbx_strand_id
1 'polypeptide(L)' 'MKNSRRSRVILLALAAAWSQCSPAAVNVDRTRIIMDASQKTVAITLNNDDKTTPFLAQSW' A
#
# COMPACT_ATOMS: atom_id res chain seq x y z
N MET A 1 -9.52 5.65 -39.30
CA MET A 1 -9.15 6.41 -38.06
C MET A 1 -9.77 5.88 -36.76
N LYS A 2 -11.06 5.48 -36.70
CA LYS A 2 -11.77 5.06 -35.47
C LYS A 2 -11.14 3.85 -34.74
N ASN A 3 -10.57 2.89 -35.47
CA ASN A 3 -9.91 1.71 -34.88
C ASN A 3 -8.58 2.07 -34.19
N SER A 4 -7.82 3.02 -34.73
CA SER A 4 -6.56 3.48 -34.12
C SER A 4 -6.75 4.18 -32.77
N ARG A 5 -7.88 4.90 -32.59
CA ARG A 5 -8.21 5.56 -31.32
C ARG A 5 -8.58 4.53 -30.24
N ARG A 6 -9.31 3.48 -30.60
CA ARG A 6 -9.63 2.37 -29.69
C ARG A 6 -8.37 1.60 -29.29
N SER A 7 -7.49 1.29 -30.24
CA SER A 7 -6.21 0.64 -29.93
C SER A 7 -5.35 1.47 -28.98
N ARG A 8 -5.31 2.80 -29.13
CA ARG A 8 -4.59 3.69 -28.19
C ARG A 8 -5.19 3.70 -26.79
N VAL A 9 -6.51 3.73 -26.67
CA VAL A 9 -7.20 3.68 -25.36
C VAL A 9 -6.95 2.35 -24.67
N ILE A 10 -7.00 1.24 -25.42
CA ILE A 10 -6.71 -0.10 -24.90
C ILE A 10 -5.26 -0.19 -24.42
N LEU A 11 -4.30 0.31 -25.21
CA LEU A 11 -2.89 0.37 -24.83
C LEU A 11 -2.65 1.19 -23.55
N LEU A 12 -3.33 2.33 -23.40
CA LEU A 12 -3.21 3.17 -22.21
C LEU A 12 -3.77 2.47 -20.96
N ALA A 13 -4.91 1.79 -21.10
CA ALA A 13 -5.53 1.04 -20.01
C ALA A 13 -4.67 -0.16 -19.57
N LEU A 14 -4.07 -0.88 -20.52
CA LEU A 14 -3.11 -1.96 -20.25
C LEU A 14 -1.86 -1.45 -19.51
N ALA A 15 -1.33 -0.29 -19.90
CA ALA A 15 -0.18 0.31 -19.23
C ALA A 15 -0.51 0.75 -17.78
N ALA A 16 -1.70 1.32 -17.55
CA ALA A 16 -2.15 1.70 -16.20
C ALA A 16 -2.41 0.47 -15.31
N ALA A 17 -2.91 -0.63 -15.89
CA ALA A 17 -3.08 -1.89 -15.18
C ALA A 17 -1.73 -2.58 -14.85
N TRP A 18 -0.65 -2.23 -15.56
CA TRP A 18 0.71 -2.73 -15.34
C TRP A 18 1.44 -2.07 -14.17
N SER A 19 0.71 -1.55 -13.18
CA SER A 19 1.29 -1.00 -11.96
C SER A 19 2.26 -2.01 -11.34
N GLN A 20 3.50 -1.58 -11.11
CA GLN A 20 4.51 -2.40 -10.48
C GLN A 20 4.19 -2.50 -8.99
N CYS A 21 3.69 -3.66 -8.56
CA CYS A 21 3.67 -4.00 -7.14
C CYS A 21 5.10 -4.29 -6.71
N SER A 22 5.75 -3.31 -6.08
CA SER A 22 6.94 -3.59 -5.28
C SER A 22 6.51 -4.34 -4.02
N PRO A 23 7.20 -5.42 -3.62
CA PRO A 23 7.04 -5.96 -2.29
C PRO A 23 7.26 -4.84 -1.27
N ALA A 24 6.33 -4.67 -0.35
CA ALA A 24 6.43 -3.76 0.77
C ALA A 24 6.14 -4.54 2.05
N ALA A 25 7.03 -4.43 3.03
CA ALA A 25 6.86 -5.06 4.33
C ALA A 25 7.08 -3.99 5.40
N VAL A 26 6.18 -3.94 6.36
CA VAL A 26 6.31 -3.09 7.55
C VAL A 26 6.27 -3.98 8.78
N ASN A 27 7.14 -3.70 9.74
CA ASN A 27 7.22 -4.44 10.97
C ASN A 27 6.34 -3.76 12.02
N VAL A 28 5.51 -4.54 12.69
CA VAL A 28 4.71 -4.08 13.83
C VAL A 28 5.44 -4.47 15.11
N ASP A 29 5.43 -3.59 16.10
CA ASP A 29 6.06 -3.82 17.41
C ASP A 29 5.46 -4.99 18.23
N ARG A 30 4.27 -5.47 17.84
CA ARG A 30 3.54 -6.55 18.51
C ARG A 30 2.61 -7.31 17.56
N THR A 31 2.25 -8.53 17.95
CA THR A 31 1.36 -9.42 17.18
C THR A 31 -0.11 -9.32 17.57
N ARG A 32 -0.43 -8.60 18.66
CA ARG A 32 -1.79 -8.35 19.12
C ARG A 32 -1.88 -7.07 19.93
N ILE A 33 -3.07 -6.46 19.92
CA ILE A 33 -3.43 -5.31 20.74
C ILE A 33 -4.48 -5.76 21.76
N ILE A 34 -4.27 -5.43 23.03
CA ILE A 34 -5.25 -5.60 24.10
C ILE A 34 -5.55 -4.19 24.61
N MET A 35 -6.78 -3.72 24.37
CA MET A 35 -7.23 -2.40 24.81
C MET A 35 -8.17 -2.59 26.01
N ASP A 36 -7.70 -2.23 27.20
CA ASP A 36 -8.52 -2.27 28.41
C ASP A 36 -9.64 -1.25 28.36
N ALA A 37 -10.76 -1.55 29.04
CA ALA A 37 -11.95 -0.69 29.06
C ALA A 37 -11.69 0.75 29.59
N SER A 38 -10.67 0.93 30.42
CA SER A 38 -10.27 2.24 30.93
C SER A 38 -9.42 3.05 29.94
N GLN A 39 -8.85 2.40 28.91
CA GLN A 39 -7.93 3.03 27.97
C GLN A 39 -8.69 3.64 26.79
N LYS A 40 -8.42 4.92 26.54
CA LYS A 40 -9.02 5.66 25.41
C LYS A 40 -8.23 5.56 24.12
N THR A 41 -6.96 5.16 24.20
CA THR A 41 -6.04 5.12 23.07
C THR A 41 -4.95 4.08 23.32
N VAL A 42 -4.52 3.42 22.24
CA VAL A 42 -3.32 2.58 22.22
C VAL A 42 -2.43 3.05 21.09
N ALA A 43 -1.12 3.14 21.34
CA ALA A 43 -0.14 3.44 20.31
C ALA A 43 0.38 2.14 19.68
N ILE A 44 0.57 2.16 18.37
CA ILE A 44 1.18 1.08 17.59
C ILE A 44 2.37 1.68 16.87
N THR A 45 3.54 1.06 16.99
CA THR A 45 4.71 1.46 16.22
C THR A 45 4.83 0.59 14.96
N LEU A 46 4.87 1.24 13.81
CA LEU A 46 5.20 0.63 12.51
C LEU A 46 6.62 1.05 12.14
N ASN A 47 7.45 0.08 11.76
CA ASN A 47 8.80 0.34 11.29
C ASN A 47 9.02 -0.15 9.87
N ASN A 48 9.70 0.66 9.07
CA ASN A 48 10.27 0.22 7.80
C ASN A 48 11.75 -0.13 8.00
N ASP A 49 12.05 -1.41 7.93
CA ASP A 49 13.44 -1.91 8.02
C ASP A 49 14.21 -1.69 6.71
N ASP A 50 13.51 -1.55 5.58
CA ASP A 50 14.13 -1.15 4.31
C ASP A 50 14.60 0.29 4.39
N LYS A 51 15.92 0.49 4.28
CA LYS A 51 16.56 1.81 4.35
C LYS A 51 16.66 2.50 2.98
N THR A 52 16.25 1.82 1.92
CA THR A 52 16.41 2.25 0.53
C THR A 52 15.09 2.65 -0.11
N THR A 53 13.95 2.12 0.37
CA THR A 53 12.63 2.35 -0.23
C THR A 53 11.64 2.91 0.80
N PRO A 54 11.00 4.07 0.56
CA PRO A 54 9.90 4.54 1.40
C PRO A 54 8.60 3.79 1.08
N PHE A 55 7.84 3.42 2.12
CA PHE A 55 6.55 2.73 1.97
C PHE A 55 5.39 3.60 2.47
N LEU A 56 4.23 3.48 1.82
CA LEU A 56 2.98 4.07 2.30
C LEU A 56 2.37 3.14 3.36
N ALA A 57 2.22 3.63 4.59
CA ALA A 57 1.45 2.95 5.63
C ALA A 57 0.00 3.45 5.60
N GLN A 58 -0.95 2.54 5.43
CA GLN A 58 -2.39 2.82 5.43
C GLN A 58 -3.11 1.87 6.40
N SER A 59 -3.99 2.42 7.24
CA SER A 59 -4.84 1.68 8.18
C SER A 59 -6.31 2.05 7.98
N TRP A 60 -7.22 1.12 8.26
CA TRP A 60 -8.67 1.33 8.30
C TRP A 60 -9.30 0.44 9.37
#